data_AF-A0A8T5JW28-F1
#
_entry.id   AF-A0A8T5JW28-F1
#
_cell.length_a   1.000
_cell.length_b   1.000
_cell.length_c   1.000
_cell.angle_alpha   90.00
_cell.angle_beta   90.00
_cell.angle_gamma   90.00
#
_symmetry.space_group_name_H-M   'P 1'
#
loop_
_entity.id
_entity.type
_entity.pdbx_description
1 polymer ?
#
loop_
_entity_poly.entity_id
_entity_poly.type
_entity_poly.pdbx_seq_one_letter_code
_entity_poly.pdbx_strand_id
1 'polypeptide(L)'
;MVSANEIRLNRIMRKGKMLCIPMDHGISEGPMEGIEDPSSTIYKCEGHGLTSVIINKGILKALQKPPKIGVLVHFSSSTSLSLSPNRKMLTGTVKEALALGADGVSLHINIGGKEEPEMLEQLGMTADQCHRWGMPLLAMMYPRGENIPNPHDPEIVGHVARIGAECG
;
A
#
# COMPACT_ATOMS: atom_id res chain seq x y z
N MET A 1 -1.84 26.94 -8.05
CA MET A 1 -3.08 26.54 -7.36
C MET A 1 -2.76 25.26 -6.60
N VAL A 2 -3.17 25.12 -5.33
CA VAL A 2 -2.89 23.90 -4.54
C VAL A 2 -3.72 22.74 -5.07
N SER A 3 -3.09 21.60 -5.33
CA SER A 3 -3.73 20.38 -5.83
C SER A 3 -4.23 19.46 -4.71
N ALA A 4 -5.21 18.62 -5.04
CA ALA A 4 -5.72 17.56 -4.17
C ALA A 4 -4.62 16.57 -3.73
N ASN A 5 -3.63 16.32 -4.58
CA ASN A 5 -2.50 15.46 -4.29
C ASN A 5 -1.57 16.09 -3.23
N GLU A 6 -1.20 17.37 -3.40
CA GLU A 6 -0.36 18.10 -2.43
C GLU A 6 -1.00 18.16 -1.03
N ILE A 7 -2.32 18.36 -0.95
CA ILE A 7 -3.04 18.37 0.34
C ILE A 7 -2.91 17.02 1.04
N ARG A 8 -3.05 15.91 0.31
CA ARG A 8 -2.95 14.56 0.86
C ARG A 8 -1.51 14.19 1.23
N LEU A 9 -0.54 14.51 0.38
CA LEU A 9 0.88 14.33 0.69
C LEU A 9 1.27 15.06 1.99
N ASN A 10 0.77 16.28 2.22
CA ASN A 10 0.99 17.03 3.46
C ASN A 10 0.42 16.36 4.71
N ARG A 11 -0.52 15.42 4.59
CA ARG A 11 -1.09 14.67 5.72
C ARG A 11 -0.29 13.41 6.04
N ILE A 12 0.31 12.77 5.03
CA ILE A 12 1.10 11.54 5.18
C ILE A 12 2.61 11.80 5.34
N MET A 13 3.07 13.04 5.14
CA MET A 13 4.47 13.44 5.26
C MET A 13 4.65 14.64 6.19
N ARG A 14 5.85 14.78 6.76
CA ARG A 14 6.29 15.93 7.54
C ARG A 14 7.63 16.41 7.01
N LYS A 15 7.69 17.65 6.49
CA LYS A 15 8.89 18.25 5.89
C LYS A 15 9.52 17.35 4.81
N GLY A 16 8.68 16.78 3.94
CA GLY A 16 9.10 15.88 2.87
C GLY A 16 9.58 14.50 3.33
N LYS A 17 9.41 14.15 4.61
CA LYS A 17 9.77 12.83 5.16
C LYS A 17 8.52 12.08 5.61
N MET A 18 8.53 10.77 5.44
CA MET A 18 7.48 9.87 5.90
C MET A 18 8.05 8.97 6.99
N LEU A 19 7.33 8.85 8.10
CA LEU A 19 7.52 7.79 9.09
C LEU A 19 6.20 7.03 9.11
N CYS A 20 6.19 5.80 8.61
CA CYS A 20 4.99 5.03 8.39
C CYS A 20 5.13 3.63 8.98
N ILE A 21 4.06 3.13 9.62
CA ILE A 21 3.98 1.73 10.06
C ILE A 21 3.07 0.98 9.08
N PRO A 22 3.58 0.00 8.32
CA PRO A 22 2.77 -0.89 7.51
C PRO A 22 2.12 -1.99 8.36
N MET A 23 0.81 -2.12 8.27
CA MET A 23 -0.01 -3.08 9.04
C MET A 23 -1.00 -3.82 8.13
N ASP A 24 -0.64 -4.00 6.86
CA ASP A 24 -1.43 -4.66 5.81
C ASP A 24 -1.27 -6.20 5.80
N HIS A 25 -0.30 -6.73 6.54
CA HIS A 25 0.03 -8.15 6.62
C HIS A 25 -1.13 -9.06 7.06
N GLY A 26 -2.06 -8.54 7.87
CA GLY A 26 -3.11 -9.36 8.50
C GLY A 26 -4.02 -10.12 7.52
N ILE A 27 -4.23 -9.59 6.31
CA ILE A 27 -4.98 -10.30 5.27
C ILE A 27 -4.18 -11.45 4.65
N SER A 28 -2.86 -11.33 4.60
CA SER A 28 -1.97 -12.32 3.97
C SER A 28 -1.60 -13.44 4.94
N GLU A 29 -1.27 -13.08 6.19
CA GLU A 29 -0.64 -13.97 7.18
C GLU A 29 -1.53 -14.25 8.41
N GLY A 30 -2.69 -13.62 8.51
CA GLY A 30 -3.55 -13.71 9.70
C GLY A 30 -3.08 -12.79 10.84
N PRO A 31 -3.63 -12.95 12.06
CA PRO A 31 -3.22 -12.15 13.21
C PRO A 31 -1.76 -12.45 13.58
N MET A 32 -0.92 -11.42 13.60
CA MET A 32 0.50 -11.51 13.96
C MET A 32 0.82 -10.63 15.15
N GLU A 33 1.91 -10.94 15.84
CA GLU A 33 2.40 -10.16 16.98
C GLU A 33 2.52 -8.66 16.63
N GLY A 34 1.90 -7.81 17.44
CA GLY A 34 1.89 -6.35 17.28
C GLY A 34 0.76 -5.81 16.40
N ILE A 35 0.09 -6.66 15.63
CA ILE A 35 -1.06 -6.30 14.77
C ILE A 35 -2.29 -7.18 14.99
N GLU A 36 -2.37 -7.90 16.11
CA GLU A 36 -3.57 -8.64 16.51
C GLU A 36 -4.75 -7.69 16.72
N ASP A 37 -4.47 -6.50 17.23
CA ASP A 37 -5.38 -5.36 17.31
C ASP A 37 -4.71 -4.11 16.68
N PRO A 38 -4.85 -3.93 15.36
CA PRO A 38 -4.24 -2.80 14.68
C PRO A 38 -4.73 -1.44 15.21
N SER A 39 -5.98 -1.37 15.68
CA SER A 39 -6.59 -0.14 16.21
C SER A 39 -5.84 0.33 17.46
N SER A 40 -5.59 -0.58 18.41
CA SER A 40 -4.79 -0.30 19.61
C SER A 40 -3.38 0.17 19.28
N THR A 41 -2.71 -0.49 18.33
CA THR A 41 -1.35 -0.11 17.90
C THR A 41 -1.34 1.28 17.25
N ILE A 42 -2.29 1.59 16.35
CA ILE A 42 -2.41 2.92 15.73
C ILE A 42 -2.53 4.01 16.79
N TYR A 43 -3.46 3.87 17.75
CA TYR A 43 -3.69 4.91 18.75
C TYR A 43 -2.55 5.07 19.75
N LYS A 44 -1.79 4.01 20.03
CA LYS A 44 -0.56 4.11 20.83
C LYS A 44 0.52 4.88 20.10
N CYS A 45 0.63 4.73 18.78
CA CYS A 45 1.73 5.30 17.99
C CYS A 45 1.43 6.69 17.40
N GLU A 46 0.16 7.07 17.17
CA GLU A 46 -0.20 8.31 16.46
C GLU A 46 0.30 9.60 17.11
N GLY A 47 0.62 9.57 18.41
CA GLY A 47 1.21 10.70 19.15
C GLY A 47 2.73 10.81 19.11
N HIS A 48 3.44 9.80 18.58
CA HIS A 48 4.88 9.63 18.75
C HIS A 48 5.71 9.98 17.50
N GLY A 49 5.23 10.94 16.70
CA GLY A 49 5.94 11.42 15.51
C GLY A 49 5.67 10.63 14.23
N LEU A 50 4.82 9.61 14.30
CA LEU A 50 4.29 8.90 13.14
C LEU A 50 3.60 9.88 12.19
N THR A 51 3.83 9.76 10.88
CA THR A 51 3.15 10.59 9.88
C THR A 51 1.96 9.87 9.28
N SER A 52 2.04 8.54 9.15
CA SER A 52 0.97 7.74 8.56
C SER A 52 1.00 6.26 8.95
N VAL A 53 -0.06 5.55 8.58
CA VAL A 53 -0.12 4.08 8.61
C VAL A 53 -0.61 3.53 7.27
N ILE A 54 -0.22 2.29 6.96
CA ILE A 54 -0.80 1.52 5.86
C ILE A 54 -1.67 0.41 6.47
N ILE A 55 -2.97 0.39 6.13
CA ILE A 55 -3.91 -0.59 6.66
C ILE A 55 -4.88 -1.08 5.58
N ASN A 56 -5.36 -2.31 5.72
CA ASN A 56 -6.43 -2.83 4.87
C ASN A 56 -7.75 -2.11 5.16
N LYS A 57 -8.60 -2.02 4.14
CA LYS A 57 -9.92 -1.35 4.21
C LYS A 57 -10.82 -1.82 5.34
N GLY A 58 -10.74 -3.10 5.71
CA GLY A 58 -11.52 -3.66 6.82
C GLY A 58 -11.11 -3.06 8.16
N ILE A 59 -9.81 -2.86 8.38
CA ILE A 59 -9.27 -2.25 9.58
C ILE A 59 -9.69 -0.78 9.66
N LEU A 60 -9.56 -0.03 8.56
CA LEU A 60 -9.99 1.37 8.50
C LEU A 60 -11.47 1.54 8.87
N LYS A 61 -12.35 0.67 8.33
CA LYS A 61 -13.78 0.68 8.64
C LYS A 61 -14.10 0.32 10.10
N ALA A 62 -13.23 -0.44 10.76
CA ALA A 62 -13.41 -0.91 12.13
C ALA A 62 -12.81 0.04 13.19
N LEU A 63 -12.12 1.10 12.79
CA LEU A 63 -11.56 2.07 13.74
C LEU A 63 -12.69 2.76 14.52
N GLN A 64 -12.56 2.77 15.85
CA GLN A 64 -13.53 3.41 16.75
C GLN A 64 -13.58 4.95 16.59
N LYS A 65 -12.49 5.56 16.12
CA LYS A 65 -12.39 6.99 15.84
C LYS A 65 -11.40 7.25 14.70
N PRO A 66 -11.50 8.37 13.99
CA PRO A 66 -10.50 8.75 13.00
C PRO A 66 -9.10 8.90 13.62
N PRO A 67 -8.03 8.37 12.99
CA PRO A 67 -6.67 8.56 13.46
C PRO A 67 -6.21 10.02 13.25
N LYS A 68 -5.22 10.45 14.03
CA LYS A 68 -4.62 11.81 13.96
C LYS A 68 -3.49 11.94 12.93
N ILE A 69 -3.19 10.86 12.24
CA ILE A 69 -2.11 10.70 11.26
C ILE A 69 -2.71 10.30 9.93
N GLY A 70 -1.96 10.46 8.84
CA GLY A 70 -2.46 10.11 7.51
C GLY A 70 -2.68 8.60 7.34
N VAL A 71 -3.63 8.22 6.48
CA VAL A 71 -3.94 6.81 6.22
C VAL A 71 -3.75 6.47 4.75
N LEU A 72 -2.91 5.48 4.47
CA LEU A 72 -2.86 4.81 3.17
C LEU A 72 -3.66 3.52 3.26
N VAL A 73 -4.73 3.40 2.48
CA VAL A 73 -5.50 2.16 2.42
C VAL A 73 -4.86 1.19 1.44
N HIS A 74 -4.59 -0.03 1.89
CA HIS A 74 -4.01 -1.09 1.07
C HIS A 74 -5.10 -1.85 0.31
N PHE A 75 -4.89 -2.07 -0.99
CA PHE A 75 -5.90 -2.63 -1.90
C PHE A 75 -5.41 -3.78 -2.79
N SER A 76 -4.32 -4.44 -2.45
CA SER A 76 -3.87 -5.65 -3.15
C SER A 76 -3.67 -6.78 -2.16
N SER A 77 -4.12 -8.00 -2.44
CA SER A 77 -3.97 -9.08 -1.46
C SER A 77 -3.92 -10.45 -2.10
N SER A 78 -3.24 -11.34 -1.40
CA SER A 78 -3.23 -12.79 -1.57
C SER A 78 -2.95 -13.35 -0.19
N THR A 79 -3.26 -14.62 0.05
CA THR A 79 -3.10 -15.24 1.37
C THR A 79 -2.08 -16.37 1.32
N SER A 80 -1.43 -16.64 2.45
CA SER A 80 -0.56 -17.81 2.61
C SER A 80 -1.31 -19.14 2.51
N LEU A 81 -2.65 -19.10 2.61
CA LEU A 81 -3.54 -20.25 2.40
C LEU A 81 -3.84 -20.53 0.91
N SER A 82 -3.48 -19.61 0.01
CA SER A 82 -3.73 -19.74 -1.42
C SER A 82 -2.76 -20.72 -2.08
N LEU A 83 -3.20 -21.38 -3.15
CA LEU A 83 -2.31 -22.11 -4.07
C LEU A 83 -1.41 -21.15 -4.89
N SER A 84 -1.74 -19.86 -4.90
CA SER A 84 -0.99 -18.79 -5.57
C SER A 84 -0.73 -17.63 -4.60
N PRO A 85 0.12 -17.79 -3.57
CA PRO A 85 0.34 -16.78 -2.53
C PRO A 85 1.07 -15.53 -3.05
N ASN A 86 1.67 -15.58 -4.24
CA ASN A 86 2.31 -14.41 -4.87
C ASN A 86 1.37 -13.63 -5.80
N ARG A 87 0.19 -14.18 -6.13
CA ARG A 87 -0.80 -13.55 -7.02
C ARG A 87 -1.63 -12.51 -6.26
N LYS A 88 -1.09 -11.30 -6.11
CA LYS A 88 -1.80 -10.20 -5.44
C LYS A 88 -2.93 -9.70 -6.34
N MET A 89 -4.15 -9.69 -5.82
CA MET A 89 -5.34 -9.23 -6.54
C MET A 89 -5.92 -7.99 -5.89
N LEU A 90 -6.55 -7.13 -6.69
CA LEU A 90 -7.22 -5.95 -6.16
C LEU A 90 -8.35 -6.32 -5.19
N THR A 91 -8.33 -5.71 -4.01
CA THR A 91 -9.38 -5.85 -2.99
C THR A 91 -10.18 -4.57 -2.80
N GLY A 92 -9.95 -3.51 -3.59
CA GLY A 92 -10.72 -2.28 -3.54
C GLY A 92 -10.43 -1.35 -4.73
N THR A 93 -10.95 -0.12 -4.65
CA THR A 93 -10.81 0.87 -5.73
C THR A 93 -10.46 2.25 -5.18
N VAL A 94 -9.85 3.11 -6.00
CA VAL A 94 -9.55 4.50 -5.62
C VAL A 94 -10.80 5.27 -5.18
N LYS A 95 -11.97 4.98 -5.77
CA LYS A 95 -13.25 5.56 -5.33
C LYS A 95 -13.63 5.12 -3.92
N GLU A 96 -13.39 3.85 -3.57
CA GLU A 96 -13.59 3.36 -2.19
C GLU A 96 -12.62 4.07 -1.22
N ALA A 97 -11.35 4.27 -1.59
CA ALA A 97 -10.40 5.05 -0.77
C ALA A 97 -10.90 6.48 -0.50
N LEU A 98 -11.42 7.16 -1.52
CA LEU A 98 -12.01 8.50 -1.36
C LEU A 98 -13.20 8.49 -0.40
N ALA A 99 -14.11 7.52 -0.55
CA ALA A 99 -15.28 7.40 0.32
C ALA A 99 -14.90 7.09 1.78
N LEU A 100 -13.80 6.37 1.99
CA LEU A 100 -13.25 6.07 3.32
C LEU A 100 -12.44 7.23 3.92
N GLY A 101 -12.24 8.32 3.19
CA GLY A 101 -11.44 9.45 3.64
C GLY A 101 -9.93 9.15 3.72
N ALA A 102 -9.44 8.15 2.99
CA ALA A 102 -8.02 7.83 2.96
C ALA A 102 -7.20 8.94 2.29
N ASP A 103 -5.96 9.09 2.73
CA ASP A 103 -5.00 10.06 2.21
C ASP A 103 -4.09 9.46 1.14
N GLY A 104 -4.09 8.15 0.97
CA GLY A 104 -3.36 7.46 -0.10
C GLY A 104 -3.92 6.06 -0.35
N VAL A 105 -3.53 5.48 -1.48
CA VAL A 105 -3.73 4.07 -1.82
C VAL A 105 -2.38 3.38 -1.84
N SER A 106 -2.33 2.13 -1.37
CA SER A 106 -1.15 1.29 -1.44
C SER A 106 -1.44 -0.01 -2.18
N LEU A 107 -0.51 -0.44 -3.03
CA LEU A 107 -0.51 -1.72 -3.72
C LEU A 107 0.81 -2.45 -3.49
N HIS A 108 0.77 -3.78 -3.55
CA HIS A 108 1.89 -4.71 -3.49
C HIS A 108 1.97 -5.40 -4.84
N ILE A 109 3.11 -5.24 -5.51
CA ILE A 109 3.34 -5.74 -6.88
C ILE A 109 4.55 -6.65 -6.84
N ASN A 110 4.35 -7.93 -7.16
CA ASN A 110 5.45 -8.89 -7.32
C ASN A 110 5.88 -8.93 -8.80
N ILE A 111 7.19 -8.78 -9.03
CA ILE A 111 7.82 -8.84 -10.35
C ILE A 111 8.75 -10.07 -10.41
N GLY A 112 8.69 -10.79 -11.51
CA GLY A 112 9.46 -11.98 -11.84
C GLY A 112 8.69 -13.29 -11.71
N GLY A 113 7.38 -13.23 -11.45
CA GLY A 113 6.51 -14.39 -11.29
C GLY A 113 5.52 -14.59 -12.44
N LYS A 114 4.93 -15.78 -12.54
CA LYS A 114 3.92 -16.10 -13.57
C LYS A 114 2.75 -15.11 -13.61
N GLU A 115 2.32 -14.61 -12.46
CA GLU A 115 1.18 -13.70 -12.33
C GLU A 115 1.54 -12.21 -12.43
N GLU A 116 2.81 -11.87 -12.69
CA GLU A 116 3.26 -10.49 -12.88
C GLU A 116 2.40 -9.68 -13.88
N PRO A 117 2.00 -10.19 -15.06
CA PRO A 117 1.26 -9.39 -16.03
C PRO A 117 -0.07 -8.84 -15.47
N GLU A 118 -0.74 -9.62 -14.61
CA GLU A 118 -2.00 -9.23 -13.98
C GLU A 118 -1.78 -8.11 -12.96
N MET A 119 -0.71 -8.21 -12.17
CA MET A 119 -0.36 -7.18 -11.18
C MET A 119 0.11 -5.88 -11.87
N LEU A 120 0.84 -5.96 -13.00
CA LEU A 120 1.22 -4.79 -13.78
C LEU A 120 0.00 -4.07 -14.38
N GLU A 121 -0.97 -4.82 -14.92
CA GLU A 121 -2.23 -4.25 -15.41
C GLU A 121 -2.98 -3.53 -14.27
N GLN A 122 -3.09 -4.17 -13.10
CA GLN A 122 -3.73 -3.59 -11.92
C GLN A 122 -3.03 -2.33 -11.41
N LEU A 123 -1.69 -2.30 -11.45
CA LEU A 123 -0.90 -1.12 -11.10
C LEU A 123 -1.23 0.05 -12.03
N GLY A 124 -1.11 -0.14 -13.35
CA GLY A 124 -1.37 0.91 -14.33
C GLY A 124 -2.79 1.47 -14.24
N MET A 125 -3.79 0.59 -14.15
CA MET A 125 -5.19 1.00 -13.97
C MET A 125 -5.41 1.80 -12.68
N THR A 126 -4.75 1.41 -11.59
CA THR A 126 -4.88 2.11 -10.31
C THR A 126 -4.14 3.45 -10.32
N ALA A 127 -2.98 3.53 -10.97
CA ALA A 127 -2.23 4.75 -11.13
C ALA A 127 -3.02 5.80 -11.92
N ASP A 128 -3.65 5.41 -13.03
CA ASP A 128 -4.55 6.28 -13.81
C ASP A 128 -5.69 6.85 -12.96
N GLN A 129 -6.33 6.00 -12.14
CA GLN A 129 -7.38 6.45 -11.23
C GLN A 129 -6.81 7.37 -10.14
N CYS A 130 -5.65 7.05 -9.57
CA CYS A 130 -5.02 7.87 -8.55
C CYS A 130 -4.70 9.26 -9.08
N HIS A 131 -4.12 9.36 -10.28
CA HIS A 131 -3.86 10.61 -10.97
C HIS A 131 -5.15 11.41 -11.18
N ARG A 132 -6.19 10.76 -11.73
CA ARG A 132 -7.50 11.39 -11.99
C ARG A 132 -8.13 12.01 -10.75
N TRP A 133 -7.97 11.38 -9.59
CA TRP A 133 -8.60 11.82 -8.34
C TRP A 133 -7.65 12.60 -7.41
N GLY A 134 -6.41 12.87 -7.82
CA GLY A 134 -5.40 13.50 -6.98
C GLY A 134 -5.10 12.69 -5.71
N MET A 135 -5.14 11.37 -5.80
CA MET A 135 -4.85 10.43 -4.72
C MET A 135 -3.37 10.02 -4.80
N PRO A 136 -2.58 10.15 -3.73
CA PRO A 136 -1.26 9.55 -3.64
C PRO A 136 -1.32 8.03 -3.79
N LEU A 137 -0.44 7.47 -4.62
CA LEU A 137 -0.24 6.04 -4.77
C LEU A 137 1.11 5.64 -4.17
N LEU A 138 1.12 4.60 -3.34
CA LEU A 138 2.31 3.90 -2.88
C LEU A 138 2.36 2.51 -3.52
N ALA A 139 3.15 2.39 -4.60
CA ALA A 139 3.44 1.11 -5.24
C ALA A 139 4.60 0.42 -4.50
N MET A 140 4.30 -0.65 -3.78
CA MET A 140 5.29 -1.48 -3.10
C MET A 140 5.75 -2.57 -4.07
N MET A 141 6.86 -2.28 -4.76
CA MET A 141 7.41 -3.12 -5.81
C MET A 141 8.41 -4.13 -5.23
N TYR A 142 8.20 -5.42 -5.48
CA TYR A 142 9.04 -6.50 -4.96
C TYR A 142 9.57 -7.38 -6.08
N PRO A 143 10.89 -7.61 -6.14
CA PRO A 143 11.44 -8.73 -6.90
C PRO A 143 11.03 -10.04 -6.21
N ARG A 144 10.02 -10.71 -6.76
CA ARG A 144 9.51 -11.99 -6.23
C ARG A 144 8.85 -12.81 -7.32
N GLY A 145 9.36 -14.02 -7.53
CA GLY A 145 8.81 -15.00 -8.46
C GLY A 145 9.85 -16.00 -8.92
N GLU A 146 9.46 -16.91 -9.80
CA GLU A 146 10.30 -18.01 -10.28
C GLU A 146 11.56 -17.52 -11.02
N ASN A 147 11.52 -16.32 -11.61
CA ASN A 147 12.64 -15.72 -12.33
C ASN A 147 13.54 -14.84 -11.44
N ILE A 148 13.33 -14.80 -10.12
CA ILE A 148 14.11 -13.99 -9.18
C ILE A 148 15.00 -14.89 -8.33
N PRO A 149 16.25 -15.16 -8.73
CA PRO A 149 17.17 -15.99 -7.96
C PRO A 149 17.63 -15.31 -6.67
N ASN A 150 17.77 -13.98 -6.69
CA ASN A 150 18.13 -13.16 -5.54
C ASN A 150 17.28 -11.88 -5.52
N PRO A 151 16.34 -11.72 -4.56
CA PRO A 151 15.49 -10.53 -4.49
C PRO A 151 16.23 -9.27 -4.02
N HIS A 152 17.48 -9.41 -3.57
CA HIS A 152 18.33 -8.31 -3.12
C HIS A 152 19.43 -7.94 -4.14
N ASP A 153 19.41 -8.54 -5.33
CA ASP A 153 20.32 -8.17 -6.40
C ASP A 153 20.09 -6.69 -6.83
N PRO A 154 21.10 -5.82 -6.79
CA PRO A 154 20.93 -4.40 -7.12
C PRO A 154 20.44 -4.13 -8.55
N GLU A 155 20.80 -4.95 -9.54
CA GLU A 155 20.33 -4.76 -10.92
C GLU A 155 18.85 -5.12 -11.03
N ILE A 156 18.44 -6.21 -10.39
CA ILE A 156 17.03 -6.62 -10.33
C ILE A 156 16.20 -5.57 -9.57
N VAL A 157 16.66 -5.15 -8.39
CA VAL A 157 15.97 -4.11 -7.60
C VAL A 157 15.87 -2.80 -8.39
N GLY A 158 16.93 -2.41 -9.09
CA GLY A 158 16.93 -1.22 -9.95
C GLY A 158 15.91 -1.31 -11.08
N HIS A 159 15.80 -2.47 -11.73
CA HIS A 159 14.80 -2.70 -12.77
C HIS A 159 13.37 -2.67 -12.21
N VAL A 160 13.11 -3.36 -11.09
CA VAL A 160 11.80 -3.37 -10.43
C VAL A 160 11.36 -1.97 -9.98
N ALA A 161 12.30 -1.18 -9.45
CA ALA A 161 12.05 0.23 -9.13
C ALA A 161 11.71 1.06 -10.39
N ARG A 162 12.42 0.82 -11.51
CA ARG A 162 12.15 1.50 -12.78
C ARG A 162 10.77 1.15 -13.33
N ILE A 163 10.37 -0.11 -13.27
CA ILE A 163 9.02 -0.56 -13.66
C ILE A 163 7.97 0.22 -12.86
N GLY A 164 8.12 0.30 -11.54
CA GLY A 164 7.20 1.08 -10.69
C GLY A 164 7.12 2.56 -11.11
N ALA A 165 8.27 3.17 -11.43
CA ALA A 165 8.32 4.57 -11.87
C ALA A 165 7.69 4.82 -13.27
N GLU A 166 7.69 3.82 -14.16
CA GLU A 166 7.10 3.95 -15.51
C GLU A 166 5.61 3.57 -15.56
N CYS A 167 5.14 2.69 -14.68
CA CYS A 167 3.74 2.26 -14.65
C CYS A 167 2.77 3.27 -14.03
N GLY A 168 3.27 4.33 -13.39
CA GLY A 168 2.47 5.50 -13.01
C GLY A 168 2.75 6.08 -11.64
#